data_AF-A0A969F2V7-F1
#
_entry.id   AF-A0A969F2V7-F1
#
_cell.length_a   1.000
_cell.length_b   1.000
_cell.length_c   1.000
_cell.angle_alpha   90.00
_cell.angle_beta   90.00
_cell.angle_gamma   90.00
#
_symmetry.space_group_name_H-M   'P 1'
#
loop_
_entity.id
_entity.type
_entity.pdbx_description
1 polymer ?
#
loop_
_entity_poly.entity_id
_entity_poly.type
_entity_poly.pdbx_seq_one_letter_code
_entity_poly.pdbx_strand_id
1 'polypeptide(L)'
;MTEANSTTGRRSFLKTSAMGSAATLLPLKARSSDAARAEVKRYVTLGRTGFKISDITFGSSRLRTGEEDLVRYAFDRGVNYFDTAEGYT
;
A
#
# COMPACT_ATOMS: atom_id res chain seq x y z
N MET A 1 35.92 -0.02 1.72
CA MET A 1 35.68 0.73 0.46
C MET A 1 35.16 -0.27 -0.55
N THR A 2 34.01 -0.21 -1.20
CA THR A 2 32.73 0.51 -1.09
C THR A 2 31.84 -0.32 -2.00
N GLU A 3 30.81 -1.01 -1.47
CA GLU A 3 29.87 -1.74 -2.33
C GLU A 3 28.92 -0.76 -3.02
N ALA A 4 28.75 -0.96 -4.32
CA ALA A 4 28.04 -0.05 -5.22
C ALA A 4 26.52 -0.17 -5.05
N ASN A 5 25.91 0.91 -4.57
CA ASN A 5 24.46 1.11 -4.52
C ASN A 5 23.92 1.37 -5.94
N SER A 6 23.29 0.36 -6.57
CA SER A 6 22.69 0.47 -7.90
C SER A 6 21.42 1.32 -7.87
N THR A 7 21.60 2.62 -8.07
CA THR A 7 20.52 3.62 -8.10
C THR A 7 19.82 3.65 -9.48
N THR A 8 19.40 2.50 -10.00
CA THR A 8 18.51 2.46 -11.18
C THR A 8 17.08 2.34 -10.70
N GLY A 9 16.50 3.46 -10.29
CA GLY A 9 15.14 3.50 -9.75
C GLY A 9 14.09 3.08 -10.77
N ARG A 10 13.00 2.45 -10.30
CA ARG A 10 11.80 2.06 -11.09
C ARG A 10 11.31 3.13 -12.06
N ARG A 11 11.43 4.40 -11.68
CA ARG A 11 11.06 5.58 -12.49
C ARG A 11 11.98 5.79 -13.69
N SER A 12 13.27 5.46 -13.57
CA SER A 12 14.24 5.52 -14.67
C SER A 12 13.94 4.44 -15.69
N PHE A 13 13.65 3.22 -15.22
CA PHE A 13 13.26 2.10 -16.09
C PHE A 13 12.02 2.40 -16.93
N LEU A 14 10.96 2.96 -16.31
CA LEU A 14 9.74 3.34 -17.03
C LEU A 14 9.98 4.43 -18.10
N LYS A 15 10.88 5.39 -17.82
CA LYS A 15 11.26 6.43 -18.80
C LYS A 15 12.04 5.84 -19.98
N THR A 16 12.99 4.95 -19.71
CA THR A 16 13.80 4.32 -20.76
C THR A 16 12.95 3.42 -21.66
N SER A 17 11.97 2.69 -21.11
CA SER A 17 11.05 1.87 -21.91
C SER A 17 10.12 2.69 -22.83
N ALA A 18 9.83 3.95 -22.49
CA ALA A 18 8.99 4.83 -23.33
C ALA A 18 9.69 5.26 -24.63
N MET A 19 11.03 5.26 -24.68
CA MET A 19 11.78 5.65 -25.87
C MET A 19 11.97 4.52 -26.91
N GLY A 20 11.68 3.25 -26.56
CA GLY A 20 11.88 2.10 -27.45
C GLY A 20 10.67 1.67 -28.29
N SER A 21 9.53 2.35 -28.18
CA SER A 21 8.24 1.87 -28.70
C SER A 21 7.68 2.73 -29.85
N ALA A 22 8.47 2.96 -30.88
CA ALA A 22 8.01 3.67 -32.09
C ALA A 22 7.20 2.80 -33.08
N ALA A 23 6.84 1.54 -32.77
CA ALA A 23 6.33 0.59 -33.77
C ALA A 23 5.05 -0.20 -33.42
N THR A 24 4.24 0.20 -32.41
CA THR A 24 2.92 -0.44 -32.20
C THR A 24 1.84 0.61 -31.90
N LEU A 25 1.13 1.06 -32.94
CA LEU A 25 -0.03 1.96 -32.85
C LEU A 25 -1.29 1.24 -32.37
N LEU A 26 -1.21 0.50 -31.26
CA LEU A 26 -2.40 -0.02 -30.59
C LEU A 26 -2.87 1.02 -29.56
N PRO A 27 -4.13 1.49 -29.60
CA PRO A 27 -4.64 2.34 -28.55
C PRO A 27 -4.71 1.52 -27.25
N LEU A 28 -3.72 1.68 -26.37
CA LEU A 28 -3.85 1.28 -24.98
C LEU A 28 -4.92 2.19 -24.36
N LYS A 29 -6.18 1.76 -24.41
CA LYS A 29 -7.21 2.28 -23.50
C LYS A 29 -6.74 1.93 -22.09
N ALA A 30 -6.15 2.89 -21.40
CA ALA A 30 -5.99 2.83 -19.96
C ALA A 30 -7.38 2.62 -19.36
N ARG A 31 -7.66 1.39 -18.89
CA ARG A 31 -8.81 1.17 -18.02
C ARG A 31 -8.52 1.98 -16.76
N SER A 32 -9.19 3.12 -16.61
CA SER A 32 -9.39 3.71 -15.30
C SER A 32 -10.19 2.67 -14.52
N SER A 33 -9.51 1.85 -13.73
CA SER A 33 -10.17 1.06 -12.70
C SER A 33 -10.87 2.09 -11.81
N ASP A 34 -12.19 2.09 -11.81
CA ASP A 34 -12.94 2.75 -10.75
C ASP A 34 -12.44 2.09 -9.47
N ALA A 35 -11.57 2.79 -8.75
CA ALA A 35 -10.81 2.21 -7.65
C ALA A 35 -11.84 1.93 -6.56
N ALA A 36 -12.35 0.70 -6.53
CA ALA A 36 -13.31 0.26 -5.54
C ALA A 36 -12.84 0.78 -4.17
N ARG A 37 -13.69 1.60 -3.54
CA ARG A 37 -13.32 2.31 -2.32
C ARG A 37 -12.76 1.29 -1.33
N ALA A 38 -11.55 1.53 -0.84
CA ALA A 38 -10.93 0.64 0.13
C ALA A 38 -11.85 0.54 1.36
N GLU A 39 -12.34 -0.66 1.64
CA GLU A 39 -13.32 -0.94 2.68
C GLU A 39 -13.08 -2.33 3.25
N VAL A 40 -13.30 -2.46 4.56
CA VAL A 40 -13.31 -3.77 5.22
C VAL A 40 -14.50 -4.55 4.68
N LYS A 41 -14.25 -5.73 4.09
CA LYS A 41 -15.32 -6.55 3.49
C LYS A 41 -15.70 -7.71 4.38
N ARG A 42 -14.81 -8.16 5.26
CA ARG A 42 -15.06 -9.28 6.17
C ARG A 42 -14.12 -9.25 7.37
N TYR A 43 -14.51 -9.98 8.41
CA TYR A 43 -13.67 -10.28 9.56
C TYR A 43 -13.32 -11.77 9.59
N VAL A 44 -12.03 -12.09 9.62
CA VAL A 44 -11.48 -13.46 9.57
C VAL A 44 -10.86 -13.86 10.91
N THR A 45 -10.87 -15.16 11.24
CA THR A 45 -10.22 -15.62 12.47
C THR A 45 -8.70 -15.52 12.36
N LEU A 46 -8.05 -14.89 13.34
CA LEU A 46 -6.60 -14.83 13.43
C LEU A 46 -6.05 -16.19 13.89
N GLY A 47 -5.55 -16.99 12.94
CA GLY A 47 -5.01 -18.32 13.23
C GLY A 47 -6.00 -19.20 14.00
N ARG A 48 -5.54 -19.80 15.11
CA ARG A 48 -6.36 -20.63 16.02
C ARG A 48 -6.82 -19.89 17.28
N THR A 49 -6.76 -18.57 17.30
CA THR A 49 -6.99 -17.76 18.51
C THR A 49 -8.46 -17.51 18.82
N GLY A 50 -9.35 -17.66 17.82
CA GLY A 50 -10.75 -17.26 17.94
C GLY A 50 -10.99 -15.75 17.75
N PHE A 51 -9.95 -14.90 17.79
CA PHE A 51 -10.08 -13.47 17.53
C PHE A 51 -10.43 -13.21 16.07
N LYS A 52 -11.38 -12.30 15.82
CA LYS A 52 -11.80 -11.88 14.49
C LYS A 52 -11.13 -10.56 14.11
N ILE A 53 -10.36 -10.55 13.03
CA ILE A 53 -9.69 -9.36 12.51
C ILE A 53 -10.25 -8.95 11.14
N SER A 54 -10.30 -7.66 10.85
CA SER A 54 -10.67 -7.12 9.54
C SER A 54 -9.73 -7.64 8.44
N ASP A 55 -10.23 -7.81 7.22
CA ASP A 55 -9.42 -8.20 6.05
C ASP A 55 -8.50 -7.10 5.51
N ILE A 56 -8.57 -5.91 6.11
CA ILE A 56 -7.65 -4.79 5.98
C ILE A 56 -7.17 -4.42 7.39
N THR A 57 -5.87 -4.22 7.58
CA THR A 57 -5.26 -3.83 8.86
C THR A 57 -4.55 -2.48 8.77
N PHE A 58 -4.25 -1.87 9.92
CA PHE A 58 -3.53 -0.61 10.00
C PHE A 58 -2.14 -0.82 10.60
N GLY A 59 -1.09 -0.40 9.88
CA GLY A 59 0.30 -0.44 10.36
C GLY A 59 0.80 0.95 10.74
N SER A 60 1.45 1.09 11.90
CA SER A 60 1.87 2.39 12.45
C SER A 60 3.33 2.77 12.18
N SER A 61 4.07 2.00 11.38
CA SER A 61 5.51 2.23 11.11
C SER A 61 5.88 3.55 10.43
N ARG A 62 4.90 4.33 9.97
CA ARG A 62 5.08 5.67 9.39
C ARG A 62 4.10 6.69 9.95
N LEU A 63 3.40 6.34 11.02
CA LEU A 63 2.44 7.24 11.65
C LEU A 63 3.20 8.28 12.45
N ARG A 64 2.98 9.56 12.16
CA ARG A 64 3.64 10.69 12.84
C ARG A 64 2.71 11.32 13.88
N THR A 65 3.32 12.03 14.82
CA THR A 65 2.58 12.91 15.74
C THR A 65 1.73 13.91 14.94
N GLY A 66 0.44 14.05 15.28
CA GLY A 66 -0.51 14.90 14.55
C GLY A 66 -1.28 14.20 13.43
N GLU A 67 -1.01 12.92 13.16
CA GLU A 67 -1.73 12.11 12.16
C GLU A 67 -2.78 11.18 12.80
N GLU A 68 -3.26 11.48 14.01
CA GLU A 68 -4.20 10.64 14.75
C GLU A 68 -5.54 10.45 14.00
N ASP A 69 -5.90 11.40 13.13
CA ASP A 69 -7.08 11.30 12.28
C ASP A 69 -7.00 10.16 11.27
N LEU A 70 -5.81 9.70 10.89
CA LEU A 70 -5.66 8.49 10.06
C LEU A 70 -6.06 7.24 10.83
N VAL A 71 -5.74 7.19 12.12
CA VAL A 71 -6.14 6.08 13.00
C VAL A 71 -7.65 6.10 13.19
N ARG A 72 -8.24 7.28 13.48
CA ARG A 72 -9.70 7.44 13.59
C ARG A 72 -10.41 7.05 12.30
N TYR A 73 -9.91 7.51 11.16
CA TYR A 73 -10.47 7.15 9.87
C TYR A 73 -10.43 5.63 9.63
N ALA A 74 -9.30 4.96 9.92
CA ALA A 74 -9.21 3.51 9.79
C ALA A 74 -10.21 2.79 10.70
N PHE A 75 -10.34 3.23 11.95
CA PHE A 75 -11.30 2.70 12.91
C PHE A 75 -12.75 2.87 12.42
N ASP A 76 -13.13 4.05 11.96
CA ASP A 76 -14.46 4.35 11.42
C ASP A 76 -14.78 3.53 10.15
N ARG A 77 -13.75 3.06 9.45
CA ARG A 77 -13.86 2.16 8.28
C ARG A 77 -13.91 0.68 8.65
N GLY A 78 -13.95 0.34 9.94
CA GLY A 78 -14.09 -1.02 10.46
C GLY A 78 -12.77 -1.75 10.68
N VAL A 79 -11.63 -1.06 10.62
CA VAL A 79 -10.34 -1.70 10.96
C VAL A 79 -10.30 -1.98 12.46
N ASN A 80 -10.03 -3.23 12.84
CA ASN A 80 -9.99 -3.63 14.25
C ASN A 80 -8.66 -4.28 14.67
N TYR A 81 -7.64 -4.26 13.80
CA TYR A 81 -6.30 -4.72 14.09
C TYR A 81 -5.27 -3.64 13.71
N PHE A 82 -4.57 -3.14 14.72
CA PHE A 82 -3.58 -2.07 14.63
C PHE A 82 -2.21 -2.62 15.04
N ASP A 83 -1.28 -2.63 14.10
CA ASP A 83 0.07 -3.15 14.27
C ASP A 83 1.04 -2.03 14.68
N THR A 84 1.79 -2.25 15.76
CA THR A 84 2.73 -1.28 16.31
C THR A 84 3.95 -1.97 16.94
N ALA A 85 5.02 -1.20 17.11
CA ALA A 85 6.24 -1.62 17.76
C ALA A 85 6.95 -0.39 18.37
N GLU A 86 7.78 -0.61 19.38
CA GLU A 86 8.58 0.46 20.03
C GLU A 86 9.41 1.26 19.02
N GLY A 87 10.03 0.59 18.04
CA GLY A 87 10.88 1.23 17.03
C GLY A 87 10.14 1.87 15.86
N TYR A 88 8.80 1.94 15.89
CA TYR A 88 8.03 2.65 14.86
C TYR A 88 8.02 4.14 15.18
N THR A 89 8.45 4.96 14.22
CA THR A 89 8.69 6.41 14.35
C THR A 89 8.17 7.19 13.15
#